data_AF-A0A925XV72-F1
#
_entry.id   AF-A0A925XV72-F1
#
_cell.length_a   1.000
_cell.length_b   1.000
_cell.length_c   1.000
_cell.angle_alpha   90.00
_cell.angle_beta   90.00
_cell.angle_gamma   90.00
#
_symmetry.space_group_name_H-M   'P 1'
#
loop_
_entity.id
_entity.type
_entity.pdbx_description
1 polymer ?
#
loop_
_entity_poly.entity_id
_entity_poly.type
_entity_poly.pdbx_seq_one_letter_code
_entity_poly.pdbx_strand_id
1 'polypeptide(L)'
;PVAAVLVASIRLHFIDVLLHLRYRGPNEIACDARFAKGDELGWFQHGSTIIVFAPAGFSLCAGVSEGTTIRMGSALLRMPER
;
A
#
# COMPACT_ATOMS: atom_id res chain seq x y z
N PRO A 1 8.47 2.50 15.92
CA PRO A 1 8.21 2.75 14.48
C PRO A 1 7.88 1.45 13.74
N VAL A 2 6.68 1.36 13.13
CA VAL A 2 6.39 0.28 12.18
C VAL A 2 6.97 0.70 10.84
N ALA A 3 7.99 -0.02 10.36
CA ALA A 3 8.56 0.18 9.04
C ALA A 3 7.92 -0.81 8.07
N ALA A 4 7.33 -0.29 6.99
CA ALA A 4 6.98 -1.11 5.84
C ALA A 4 8.14 -1.04 4.83
N VAL A 5 8.65 -2.21 4.44
CA VAL A 5 9.69 -2.33 3.42
C VAL A 5 9.02 -2.38 2.04
N LEU A 6 9.64 -1.79 1.01
CA LEU A 6 9.09 -1.61 -0.34
C LEU A 6 7.95 -0.60 -0.51
N VAL A 7 7.71 0.31 0.45
CA VAL A 7 6.71 1.38 0.26
C VAL A 7 7.15 2.35 -0.85
N ALA A 8 6.26 2.61 -1.81
CA ALA A 8 6.52 3.55 -2.91
C ALA A 8 6.46 5.03 -2.49
N SER A 9 5.59 5.39 -1.54
CA SER A 9 5.53 6.73 -0.92
C SER A 9 4.82 6.75 0.44
N ILE A 10 5.12 7.75 1.26
CA ILE A 10 4.34 8.08 2.46
C ILE A 10 3.56 9.37 2.18
N ARG A 11 2.31 9.46 2.63
CA ARG A 11 1.51 10.68 2.61
C ARG A 11 1.13 11.08 4.01
N LEU A 12 1.53 12.29 4.41
CA LEU A 12 1.29 12.85 5.74
C LEU A 12 0.32 14.03 5.59
N HIS A 13 -0.65 14.18 6.50
CA HIS A 13 -1.66 15.24 6.41
C HIS A 13 -1.08 16.67 6.49
N PHE A 14 0.12 16.78 7.05
CA PHE A 14 0.78 18.03 7.43
C PHE A 14 2.04 18.34 6.59
N ILE A 15 2.28 17.57 5.51
CA ILE A 15 3.38 17.80 4.58
C ILE A 15 2.83 17.68 3.15
N ASP A 16 2.84 18.76 2.39
CA ASP A 16 2.34 18.81 1.00
C ASP A 16 3.33 18.22 -0.02
N VAL A 17 4.12 17.23 0.41
CA VAL A 17 5.12 16.54 -0.40
C VAL A 17 4.77 15.05 -0.38
N LEU A 18 4.41 14.52 -1.54
CA LEU A 18 4.40 13.07 -1.74
C LEU A 18 5.85 12.57 -1.64
N LEU A 19 6.17 11.83 -0.58
CA LEU A 19 7.53 11.33 -0.34
C LEU A 19 7.86 10.16 -1.29
N HIS A 20 8.03 10.46 -2.57
CA HIS A 20 8.32 9.50 -3.62
C HIS A 20 9.84 9.32 -3.84
N LEU A 21 10.23 8.11 -4.25
CA LEU A 21 11.64 7.67 -4.36
C LEU A 21 12.47 8.33 -5.49
N ARG A 22 11.94 9.34 -6.19
CA ARG A 22 12.64 10.05 -7.27
C ARG A 22 13.38 11.29 -6.76
N TYR A 23 14.67 11.16 -6.40
CA TYR A 23 15.67 12.26 -6.29
C TYR A 23 15.47 13.21 -5.07
N ARG A 24 16.48 13.62 -4.27
CA ARG A 24 17.91 13.23 -4.18
C ARG A 24 18.48 13.60 -2.78
N GLY A 25 19.11 12.67 -2.06
CA GLY A 25 19.68 12.95 -0.72
C GLY A 25 18.62 13.04 0.40
N PRO A 26 19.01 13.39 1.64
CA PRO A 26 18.05 13.60 2.72
C PRO A 26 17.25 14.88 2.49
N ASN A 27 15.93 14.75 2.34
CA ASN A 27 15.01 15.88 2.27
C ASN A 27 14.83 16.45 3.69
N GLU A 28 15.43 17.60 3.98
CA GLU A 28 15.05 18.39 5.16
C GLU A 28 13.71 19.07 4.90
N ILE A 29 12.74 18.82 5.78
CA ILE A 29 11.38 19.36 5.67
C ILE A 29 11.07 20.08 6.98
N ALA A 30 10.86 21.39 6.91
CA ALA A 30 10.41 22.18 8.06
C ALA A 30 9.02 21.70 8.51
N CYS A 31 8.89 21.36 9.80
CA CYS A 31 7.67 20.79 10.38
C CYS A 31 7.51 21.22 11.84
N ASP A 32 6.41 21.89 12.17
CA ASP A 32 5.94 22.20 13.55
C ASP A 32 4.49 21.70 13.75
N ALA A 33 4.18 20.55 13.15
CA ALA A 33 2.86 19.94 13.26
C ALA A 33 2.68 19.27 14.63
N ARG A 34 1.54 19.54 15.29
CA ARG A 34 1.24 19.08 16.65
C ARG A 34 0.14 18.03 16.66
N PHE A 35 0.33 16.98 17.44
CA PHE A 35 -0.56 15.83 17.52
C PHE A 35 -0.70 15.33 18.97
N ALA A 36 -1.90 14.86 19.31
CA ALA A 36 -2.17 14.07 20.50
C ALA A 36 -1.93 12.57 20.25
N LYS A 37 -1.88 11.80 21.34
CA LYS A 37 -1.73 10.34 21.26
C LYS A 37 -3.01 9.71 20.70
N GLY A 38 -2.92 9.17 19.50
CA GLY A 38 -4.03 8.52 18.79
C GLY A 38 -4.40 9.21 17.48
N ASP A 39 -3.87 10.41 17.22
CA ASP A 39 -4.14 11.16 16.00
C ASP A 39 -3.58 10.47 14.75
N GLU A 40 -4.34 10.54 13.65
CA GLU A 40 -3.91 10.03 12.35
C GLU A 40 -2.96 11.02 11.66
N LEU A 41 -1.69 10.63 11.57
CA LEU A 41 -0.64 11.42 10.91
C LEU A 41 -0.72 11.40 9.37
N GLY A 42 -1.48 10.44 8.82
CA GLY A 42 -1.55 10.09 7.40
C GLY A 42 -1.31 8.60 7.19
N TRP A 43 -0.99 8.21 5.96
CA TRP A 43 -0.91 6.80 5.55
C TRP A 43 0.29 6.49 4.64
N PHE A 44 0.72 5.23 4.64
CA PHE A 44 1.64 4.71 3.64
C PHE A 44 0.89 4.56 2.31
N GLN A 45 1.23 5.36 1.29
CA GLN A 45 0.61 5.28 -0.03
C GLN A 45 1.50 4.43 -0.95
N HIS A 46 1.14 3.15 -1.10
CA HIS A 46 1.84 2.23 -1.97
C HIS A 46 0.95 1.76 -3.13
N GLY A 47 1.33 2.13 -4.36
CA GLY A 47 0.97 1.33 -5.54
C GLY A 47 1.75 0.02 -5.49
N SER A 48 1.23 -0.96 -4.74
CA SER A 48 1.81 -2.31 -4.68
C SER A 48 1.35 -3.10 -5.89
N THR A 49 2.28 -3.52 -6.74
CA THR A 49 2.01 -4.65 -7.63
C THR A 49 2.04 -5.92 -6.80
N ILE A 50 0.87 -6.46 -6.47
CA ILE A 50 0.77 -7.79 -5.86
C ILE A 50 0.90 -8.82 -6.98
N ILE A 51 2.01 -9.55 -7.00
CA ILE A 51 2.21 -10.69 -7.91
C ILE A 51 1.86 -11.96 -7.14
N VAL A 52 0.86 -12.71 -7.63
CA VAL A 52 0.42 -13.98 -7.04
C VAL A 52 0.80 -15.12 -7.97
N PHE A 53 1.59 -16.07 -7.47
CA PHE A 53 1.92 -17.31 -8.17
C PHE A 53 1.05 -18.46 -7.64
N ALA A 54 0.49 -19.26 -8.55
CA ALA A 54 -0.32 -20.42 -8.20
C ALA A 54 -0.01 -21.61 -9.13
N PRO A 55 -0.12 -22.86 -8.65
CA PRO A 55 -0.07 -24.04 -9.50
C PRO A 55 -1.21 -24.08 -10.54
N ALA A 56 -1.07 -24.98 -11.53
CA ALA A 56 -2.15 -25.26 -12.48
C ALA A 56 -3.43 -25.71 -11.77
N GLY A 57 -4.60 -25.34 -12.32
CA GLY A 57 -5.92 -25.67 -11.80
C GLY A 57 -6.56 -24.61 -10.90
N PHE A 58 -5.81 -23.62 -10.41
CA PHE A 58 -6.38 -22.47 -9.71
C PHE A 58 -7.09 -21.52 -10.70
N SER A 59 -8.17 -20.89 -10.25
CA SER A 59 -8.93 -19.88 -11.01
C SER A 59 -9.18 -18.62 -10.17
N LEU A 60 -9.42 -17.47 -10.80
CA LEU A 60 -9.75 -16.24 -10.08
C LEU A 60 -11.10 -16.36 -9.35
N CYS A 61 -11.19 -15.77 -8.16
CA CYS A 61 -12.48 -15.63 -7.47
C CYS A 61 -13.42 -14.69 -8.26
N ALA A 62 -14.73 -14.95 -8.18
CA ALA A 62 -15.73 -14.09 -8.80
C ALA A 62 -15.60 -12.63 -8.31
N GLY A 63 -15.67 -11.68 -9.24
CA GLY A 63 -15.43 -10.25 -8.96
C GLY A 63 -13.97 -9.81 -9.02
N VAL A 64 -12.99 -10.74 -9.06
CA VAL A 64 -11.59 -10.39 -9.29
C VAL A 64 -11.36 -10.21 -10.79
N SER A 65 -11.40 -8.95 -11.23
CA SER A 65 -11.19 -8.52 -12.61
C SER A 65 -10.36 -7.23 -12.65
N GLU A 66 -9.90 -6.85 -13.83
CA GLU A 66 -9.29 -5.53 -14.05
C GLU A 66 -10.23 -4.41 -13.60
N GLY A 67 -9.65 -3.33 -13.04
CA GLY A 67 -10.39 -2.21 -12.47
C GLY A 67 -10.99 -2.45 -11.07
N THR A 68 -11.13 -3.69 -10.60
CA THR A 68 -11.72 -3.96 -9.28
C THR A 68 -10.77 -3.60 -8.12
N THR A 69 -11.30 -2.88 -7.12
CA THR A 69 -10.57 -2.59 -5.87
C THR A 69 -10.54 -3.82 -4.96
N ILE A 70 -9.35 -4.39 -4.77
CA ILE A 70 -9.10 -5.48 -3.80
C ILE A 70 -8.92 -4.89 -2.39
N ARG A 71 -9.50 -5.55 -1.38
CA ARG A 71 -9.30 -5.20 0.03
C ARG A 71 -8.51 -6.31 0.74
N MET A 72 -7.84 -5.96 1.84
CA MET A 72 -7.18 -6.95 2.69
C MET A 72 -8.24 -7.96 3.20
N GLY A 73 -7.93 -9.26 3.09
CA GLY A 73 -8.86 -10.34 3.44
C GLY A 73 -9.80 -10.80 2.31
N SER A 74 -9.84 -10.12 1.17
CA SER A 74 -10.57 -10.60 -0.01
C SER A 74 -9.92 -11.86 -0.60
N ALA A 75 -10.71 -12.90 -0.88
CA ALA A 75 -10.24 -14.09 -1.57
C ALA A 75 -9.93 -13.78 -3.05
N LEU A 76 -8.75 -14.17 -3.51
CA LEU A 76 -8.27 -13.88 -4.88
C LEU A 76 -8.35 -15.08 -5.83
N LEU A 77 -8.12 -16.28 -5.31
CA LEU A 77 -8.09 -17.52 -6.08
C LEU A 77 -8.96 -18.60 -5.44
N ARG A 78 -9.63 -19.39 -6.28
CA ARG A 78 -10.29 -20.64 -5.93
C ARG A 78 -9.36 -21.81 -6.27
N MET A 79 -9.26 -22.76 -5.34
CA MET A 79 -8.58 -24.05 -5.59
C MET A 79 -9.33 -24.87 -6.65
N PRO A 80 -8.65 -25.73 -7.42
CA PRO A 80 -9.33 -26.73 -8.23
C PRO A 80 -10.21 -27.64 -7.35
N GLU A 81 -11.36 -28.05 -7.90
CA GLU A 81 -12.16 -29.13 -7.31
C GLU A 81 -11.37 -30.45 -7.42
N ARG A 82 -11.58 -31.37 -6.46
CA ARG A 82 -10.84 -32.63 -6.35
C ARG A 82 -11.41 -33.73 -7.22
#